data_AF-A0A0S8EDZ3-F1
#
_entry.id   AF-A0A0S8EDZ3-F1
#
_cell.length_a   1.000
_cell.length_b   1.000
_cell.length_c   1.000
_cell.angle_alpha   90.00
_cell.angle_beta   90.00
_cell.angle_gamma   90.00
#
_symmetry.space_group_name_H-M   'P 1'
#
loop_
_entity.id
_entity.type
_entity.pdbx_description
1 polymer ?
#
loop_
_entity_poly.entity_id
_entity_poly.type
_entity_poly.pdbx_seq_one_letter_code
_entity_poly.pdbx_strand_id
1 'polypeptide(L)'
;MNAWRAQQVLLFLGVSFFSCLLATKSQADSEIRLWKGQTVNVPVYPHIYIGDKEIPLDLSTNLSVRNTDSENSITVVSVDYYDSDGKLVRKYVEKPALLNPMASAYFLAKTSDTRGGWGANFIVEWRAEKEATEPLIESVITGARGTHSYSFVTRGKPIKGTSK
;
A
#
# COMPACT_ATOMS: atom_id res chain seq x y z
N MET A 1 17.93 -32.42 60.21
CA MET A 1 18.56 -31.78 59.03
C MET A 1 17.83 -32.11 57.73
N ASN A 2 16.49 -32.02 57.69
CA ASN A 2 15.68 -32.39 56.51
C ASN A 2 14.64 -31.31 56.13
N ALA A 3 14.91 -30.04 56.41
CA ALA A 3 13.99 -28.93 56.08
C ALA A 3 14.35 -28.19 54.77
N TRP A 4 15.53 -28.44 54.20
CA TRP A 4 16.04 -27.67 53.06
C TRP A 4 15.77 -28.31 51.68
N ARG A 5 15.30 -29.56 51.64
CA ARG A 5 14.89 -30.24 50.39
C ARG A 5 13.40 -30.06 50.04
N ALA A 6 12.54 -29.73 51.00
CA ALA A 6 11.11 -29.54 50.74
C ALA A 6 10.79 -28.20 50.06
N GLN A 7 11.58 -27.16 50.33
CA GLN A 7 11.39 -25.82 49.71
C GLN A 7 11.78 -25.79 48.22
N GLN A 8 12.68 -26.66 47.78
CA GLN A 8 13.15 -26.69 46.39
C GLN A 8 12.28 -27.54 45.45
N VAL A 9 11.47 -28.45 45.97
CA VAL A 9 10.56 -29.28 45.16
C VAL A 9 9.21 -28.58 44.90
N LEU A 10 8.81 -27.63 45.76
CA LEU A 10 7.57 -26.86 45.61
C LEU A 10 7.66 -25.65 44.67
N LEU A 11 8.87 -25.24 44.26
CA LEU A 11 9.05 -24.14 43.31
C LEU A 11 9.04 -24.57 41.83
N PHE A 12 9.07 -25.88 41.54
CA PHE A 12 9.09 -26.40 40.17
C PHE A 12 7.76 -26.99 39.68
N LEU A 13 6.74 -27.10 40.53
CA LEU A 13 5.42 -27.60 40.13
C LEU A 13 4.36 -26.49 39.91
N GLY A 14 4.66 -25.24 40.30
CA GLY A 14 3.76 -24.09 40.14
C GLY A 14 3.91 -23.32 38.82
N VAL A 15 4.95 -23.60 38.02
CA VAL A 15 5.27 -22.81 36.80
C VAL A 15 4.82 -23.49 35.50
N SER A 16 4.46 -24.78 35.53
CA SER A 16 4.09 -25.52 34.30
C SER A 16 2.59 -25.58 33.99
N PHE A 17 1.72 -24.98 34.82
CA PHE A 17 0.26 -24.98 34.58
C PHE A 17 -0.34 -23.59 34.34
N PHE A 18 0.52 -22.61 34.02
CA PHE A 18 0.13 -21.31 33.46
C PHE A 18 0.74 -21.14 32.05
N SER A 19 0.75 -22.22 31.27
CA SER A 19 1.16 -22.22 29.86
C SER A 19 0.00 -22.63 28.95
N CYS A 20 -1.23 -22.36 29.38
CA CYS A 20 -2.41 -22.50 28.54
C CYS A 20 -2.98 -21.10 28.29
N LEU A 21 -3.11 -20.75 27.01
CA LEU A 21 -3.65 -19.49 26.46
C LEU A 21 -2.70 -18.28 26.40
N LEU A 22 -1.56 -18.45 25.74
CA LEU A 22 -1.23 -17.51 24.67
C LEU A 22 -1.08 -18.30 23.37
N ALA A 23 -2.18 -18.96 22.96
CA ALA A 23 -2.35 -19.24 21.55
C ALA A 23 -2.45 -17.87 20.88
N THR A 24 -1.30 -17.37 20.41
CA THR A 24 -1.27 -16.25 19.49
C THR A 24 -2.17 -16.66 18.34
N LYS A 25 -3.31 -15.97 18.20
CA LYS A 25 -4.09 -16.03 16.97
C LYS A 25 -3.16 -15.50 15.89
N SER A 26 -2.42 -16.39 15.25
CA SER A 26 -1.79 -16.12 13.96
C SER A 26 -2.92 -16.06 12.94
N GLN A 27 -3.68 -14.96 12.94
CA GLN A 27 -4.53 -14.61 11.81
C GLN A 27 -3.64 -13.94 10.76
N ALA A 28 -2.87 -14.76 10.07
CA ALA A 28 -2.42 -14.46 8.73
C ALA A 28 -3.26 -15.32 7.77
N ASP A 29 -4.58 -15.20 7.90
CA ASP A 29 -5.50 -15.62 6.86
C ASP A 29 -5.97 -14.33 6.20
N SER A 30 -5.43 -14.03 5.02
CA SER A 30 -5.89 -12.88 4.24
C SER A 30 -7.24 -13.27 3.65
N GLU A 31 -8.30 -13.13 4.45
CA GLU A 31 -9.67 -13.27 3.93
C GLU A 31 -9.83 -12.37 2.72
N ILE A 32 -10.31 -12.94 1.61
CA ILE A 32 -10.63 -12.16 0.40
C ILE A 32 -11.78 -11.22 0.76
N ARG A 33 -11.45 -9.93 0.88
CA ARG A 33 -12.44 -8.89 1.17
C ARG A 33 -12.99 -8.34 -0.14
N LEU A 34 -14.31 -8.31 -0.23
CA LEU A 34 -15.02 -7.71 -1.35
C LEU A 34 -15.49 -6.30 -0.98
N TRP A 35 -15.47 -5.40 -1.96
CA TRP A 35 -15.80 -3.99 -1.78
C TRP A 35 -16.67 -3.48 -2.93
N LYS A 36 -17.56 -2.53 -2.63
CA LYS A 36 -18.27 -1.73 -3.65
C LYS A 36 -17.43 -0.54 -4.14
N GLY A 37 -16.38 -0.19 -3.40
CA GLY A 37 -15.46 0.86 -3.75
C GLY A 37 -14.58 1.27 -2.59
N GLN A 38 -13.44 1.87 -2.90
CA GLN A 38 -12.51 2.40 -1.92
C GLN A 38 -11.83 3.67 -2.45
N THR A 39 -11.29 4.43 -1.51
CA THR A 39 -10.29 5.46 -1.79
C THR A 39 -8.94 4.96 -1.28
N VAL A 40 -7.95 4.95 -2.16
CA VAL A 40 -6.63 4.37 -1.91
C VAL A 40 -5.57 5.46 -2.04
N ASN A 41 -4.74 5.61 -1.01
CA ASN A 41 -3.58 6.48 -1.02
C ASN A 41 -2.34 5.71 -1.48
N VAL A 42 -1.67 6.18 -2.53
CA VAL A 42 -0.47 5.57 -3.10
C VAL A 42 0.69 6.55 -2.97
N PRO A 43 1.62 6.36 -2.02
CA PRO A 43 2.77 7.24 -1.86
C PRO A 43 3.68 7.19 -3.09
N VAL A 44 4.19 8.34 -3.53
CA VAL A 44 5.14 8.40 -4.65
C VAL A 44 6.26 9.39 -4.37
N TYR A 45 7.38 9.21 -5.05
CA TYR A 45 8.59 10.00 -4.83
C TYR A 45 9.05 10.59 -6.15
N PRO A 46 8.60 11.81 -6.50
CA PRO A 46 9.05 12.56 -7.67
C PRO A 46 10.55 12.81 -7.67
N HIS A 47 11.17 12.91 -6.48
CA HIS A 47 12.62 12.89 -6.32
C HIS A 47 13.01 12.24 -5.00
N ILE A 48 14.25 11.75 -4.94
CA ILE A 48 14.89 11.24 -3.72
C ILE A 48 16.29 11.86 -3.57
N TYR A 49 16.90 11.70 -2.40
CA TYR A 49 18.26 12.15 -2.12
C TYR A 49 19.22 10.97 -1.95
N ILE A 50 20.44 11.11 -2.47
CA ILE A 50 21.46 10.05 -2.47
C ILE A 50 22.66 10.45 -1.61
N GLY A 51 22.92 9.63 -0.59
CA GLY A 51 24.08 9.72 0.31
C GLY A 51 24.08 10.95 1.22
N ASP A 52 25.13 11.09 2.02
CA ASP A 52 25.27 12.15 3.04
C ASP A 52 25.31 13.57 2.45
N LYS A 53 25.57 13.69 1.15
CA LYS A 53 25.55 14.97 0.42
C LYS A 53 24.16 15.34 -0.11
N GLU A 54 23.15 14.54 0.20
CA GLU A 54 21.75 14.73 -0.19
C GLU A 54 21.58 15.07 -1.67
N ILE A 55 22.23 14.31 -2.55
CA ILE A 55 22.22 14.69 -3.96
C ILE A 55 20.85 14.32 -4.56
N PRO A 56 20.09 15.27 -5.14
CA PRO A 56 18.77 14.98 -5.66
C PRO A 56 18.84 14.10 -6.91
N LEU A 57 17.87 13.21 -7.03
CA LEU A 57 17.59 12.41 -8.21
C LEU A 57 16.10 12.51 -8.51
N ASP A 58 15.77 13.11 -9.65
CA ASP A 58 14.40 13.16 -10.16
C ASP A 58 13.99 11.80 -10.73
N LEU A 59 12.74 11.42 -10.49
CA LEU A 59 12.17 10.12 -10.81
C LEU A 59 10.86 10.28 -11.59
N SER A 60 10.60 9.38 -12.52
CA SER A 60 9.26 9.20 -13.08
C SER A 60 8.48 8.18 -12.27
N THR A 61 7.17 8.34 -12.20
CA THR A 61 6.27 7.38 -11.56
C THR A 61 5.21 6.88 -12.51
N ASN A 62 5.13 5.56 -12.66
CA ASN A 62 4.05 4.88 -13.36
C ASN A 62 3.10 4.25 -12.34
N LEU A 63 1.98 4.93 -12.08
CA LEU A 63 0.90 4.41 -11.25
C LEU A 63 0.12 3.39 -12.07
N SER A 64 -0.02 2.17 -11.55
CA SER A 64 -0.80 1.08 -12.14
C SER A 64 -2.01 0.79 -11.27
N VAL A 65 -3.19 0.73 -11.87
CA VAL A 65 -4.44 0.24 -11.25
C VAL A 65 -4.82 -1.05 -11.98
N ARG A 66 -4.84 -2.18 -11.27
CA ARG A 66 -5.15 -3.50 -11.85
C ARG A 66 -6.40 -4.07 -11.19
N ASN A 67 -7.43 -4.32 -11.98
CA ASN A 67 -8.55 -5.11 -11.52
C ASN A 67 -8.06 -6.55 -11.29
N THR A 68 -8.13 -7.02 -10.06
CA THR A 68 -7.73 -8.38 -9.67
C THR A 68 -8.93 -9.34 -9.67
N ASP A 69 -10.14 -8.81 -9.86
CA ASP A 69 -11.36 -9.60 -9.92
C ASP A 69 -11.47 -10.26 -11.30
N SER A 70 -11.78 -11.56 -11.31
CA SER A 70 -11.91 -12.36 -12.53
C SER A 70 -13.29 -12.30 -13.17
N GLU A 71 -14.29 -11.77 -12.47
CA GLU A 71 -15.70 -11.79 -12.89
C GLU A 71 -16.31 -10.38 -12.97
N ASN A 72 -15.96 -9.49 -12.05
CA ASN A 72 -16.57 -8.18 -11.89
C ASN A 72 -15.68 -7.07 -12.46
N SER A 73 -16.30 -6.14 -13.17
CA SER A 73 -15.61 -4.92 -13.59
C SER A 73 -15.59 -3.90 -12.46
N ILE A 74 -14.55 -3.08 -12.44
CA ILE A 74 -14.45 -1.90 -11.57
C ILE A 74 -14.40 -0.64 -12.42
N THR A 75 -14.73 0.50 -11.83
CA THR A 75 -14.61 1.82 -12.45
C THR A 75 -13.62 2.64 -11.64
N VAL A 76 -12.56 3.10 -12.28
CA VAL A 76 -11.66 4.12 -11.73
C VAL A 76 -12.34 5.46 -11.86
N VAL A 77 -12.79 6.03 -10.74
CA VAL A 77 -13.57 7.27 -10.69
C VAL A 77 -12.65 8.48 -10.78
N SER A 78 -11.56 8.47 -10.04
CA SER A 78 -10.58 9.55 -10.02
C SER A 78 -9.18 9.05 -9.73
N VAL A 79 -8.20 9.80 -10.24
CA VAL A 79 -6.78 9.64 -9.93
C VAL A 79 -6.22 11.05 -9.75
N ASP A 80 -6.11 11.45 -8.50
CA ASP A 80 -5.73 12.80 -8.10
C ASP A 80 -4.32 12.77 -7.52
N TYR A 81 -3.46 13.68 -7.98
CA TYR A 81 -2.07 13.77 -7.58
C TYR A 81 -1.86 14.99 -6.69
N TYR A 82 -1.40 14.76 -5.47
CA TYR A 82 -1.15 15.81 -4.48
C TYR A 82 0.34 15.98 -4.21
N ASP A 83 0.74 17.20 -3.88
CA ASP A 83 2.09 17.52 -3.43
C ASP A 83 2.29 17.22 -1.93
N SER A 84 3.51 17.50 -1.47
CA SER A 84 3.97 17.25 -0.10
C SER A 84 3.19 18.06 0.96
N ASP A 85 2.54 19.15 0.56
CA ASP A 85 1.72 20.00 1.44
C ASP A 85 0.24 19.59 1.40
N GLY A 86 -0.10 18.53 0.66
CA GLY A 86 -1.47 18.04 0.51
C GLY A 86 -2.32 18.90 -0.43
N LYS A 87 -1.70 19.66 -1.33
CA LYS A 87 -2.41 20.43 -2.36
C LYS A 87 -2.56 19.61 -3.64
N LEU A 88 -3.75 19.67 -4.24
CA LEU A 88 -4.03 19.01 -5.51
C LEU A 88 -3.22 19.67 -6.63
N VAL A 89 -2.32 18.89 -7.25
CA VAL A 89 -1.44 19.32 -8.35
C VAL A 89 -2.05 19.00 -9.71
N ARG A 90 -2.66 17.82 -9.85
CA ARG A 90 -3.17 17.33 -11.14
C ARG A 90 -4.27 16.28 -10.95
N LYS A 91 -5.26 16.30 -11.83
CA LYS A 91 -6.21 15.19 -12.02
C LYS A 91 -5.82 14.43 -13.29
N TYR A 92 -5.71 13.11 -13.20
CA TYR A 92 -5.32 12.25 -14.33
C TYR A 92 -6.51 11.60 -15.05
N VAL A 93 -7.66 11.54 -14.39
CA VAL A 93 -8.90 11.00 -14.94
C VAL A 93 -9.91 12.13 -15.06
N GLU A 94 -10.29 12.47 -16.29
CA GLU A 94 -11.34 13.47 -16.56
C GLU A 94 -12.74 12.88 -16.50
N LYS A 95 -12.89 11.61 -16.91
CA LYS A 95 -14.13 10.85 -16.90
C LYS A 95 -13.86 9.46 -16.33
N PRO A 96 -14.77 8.91 -15.50
CA PRO A 96 -14.60 7.58 -14.92
C PRO A 96 -14.27 6.52 -15.99
N ALA A 97 -13.28 5.68 -15.72
CA ALA A 97 -12.78 4.68 -16.65
C ALA A 97 -13.14 3.27 -16.17
N LEU A 98 -13.89 2.53 -16.99
CA LEU A 98 -14.22 1.13 -16.73
C LEU A 98 -12.99 0.23 -16.95
N LEU A 99 -12.70 -0.61 -15.97
CA LEU A 99 -11.74 -1.70 -16.05
C LEU A 99 -12.50 -3.02 -16.00
N ASN A 100 -12.50 -3.73 -17.11
CA ASN A 100 -13.02 -5.09 -17.23
C ASN A 100 -12.33 -6.05 -16.23
N PRO A 101 -12.87 -7.26 -16.00
CA PRO A 101 -12.19 -8.26 -15.19
C PRO A 101 -10.76 -8.49 -15.69
N MET A 102 -9.82 -8.58 -14.75
CA MET A 102 -8.37 -8.71 -15.02
C MET A 102 -7.71 -7.56 -15.83
N ALA A 103 -8.43 -6.47 -16.14
CA ALA A 103 -7.89 -5.34 -16.89
C ALA A 103 -7.04 -4.41 -16.03
N SER A 104 -6.20 -3.59 -16.68
CA SER A 104 -5.34 -2.62 -16.00
C SER A 104 -5.37 -1.26 -16.69
N ALA A 105 -5.22 -0.19 -15.92
CA ALA A 105 -4.92 1.16 -16.40
C ALA A 105 -3.61 1.65 -15.78
N TYR A 106 -2.96 2.61 -16.44
CA TYR A 106 -1.76 3.24 -15.93
C TYR A 106 -1.77 4.76 -16.13
N PHE A 107 -1.06 5.46 -15.25
CA PHE A 107 -0.94 6.92 -15.24
C PHE A 107 0.51 7.31 -14.98
N LEU A 108 1.07 8.17 -15.84
CA LEU A 108 2.48 8.54 -15.79
C LEU A 108 2.68 9.96 -15.24
N ALA A 109 3.26 10.06 -14.04
CA ALA A 109 3.93 11.28 -13.60
C ALA A 109 5.34 11.30 -14.20
N LYS A 110 5.58 12.22 -15.13
CA LYS A 110 6.87 12.36 -15.81
C LYS A 110 7.92 12.93 -14.84
N THR A 111 9.18 12.57 -15.06
CA THR A 111 10.33 13.10 -14.32
C THR A 111 10.39 14.64 -14.34
N SER A 112 9.89 15.27 -15.40
CA SER A 112 9.85 16.74 -15.50
C SER A 112 8.75 17.40 -14.65
N ASP A 113 7.85 16.65 -14.03
CA ASP A 113 6.78 17.16 -13.16
C ASP A 113 7.24 17.20 -11.70
N THR A 114 8.07 18.20 -11.37
CA THR A 114 8.69 18.36 -10.04
C THR A 114 7.75 18.93 -8.97
N ARG A 115 6.50 19.26 -9.34
CA ARG A 115 5.55 19.96 -8.48
C ARG A 115 5.07 19.16 -7.27
N GLY A 116 5.25 17.83 -7.27
CA GLY A 116 4.83 16.98 -6.16
C GLY A 116 5.69 17.11 -4.90
N GLY A 117 6.96 17.53 -5.03
CA GLY A 117 7.91 17.52 -3.93
C GLY A 117 8.23 16.10 -3.43
N TRP A 118 8.79 15.99 -2.22
CA TRP A 118 9.35 14.75 -1.67
C TRP A 118 8.31 13.76 -1.10
N GLY A 119 7.13 14.26 -0.71
CA GLY A 119 6.05 13.51 -0.05
C GLY A 119 4.77 13.43 -0.87
N ALA A 120 4.87 13.42 -2.20
CA ALA A 120 3.71 13.36 -3.08
C ALA A 120 2.94 12.03 -2.95
N ASN A 121 1.67 12.05 -3.34
CA ASN A 121 0.87 10.84 -3.41
C ASN A 121 -0.17 10.91 -4.54
N PHE A 122 -0.63 9.74 -4.95
CA PHE A 122 -1.88 9.61 -5.68
C PHE A 122 -3.00 9.20 -4.75
N ILE A 123 -4.16 9.83 -4.91
CA ILE A 123 -5.43 9.40 -4.33
C ILE A 123 -6.26 8.81 -5.46
N VAL A 124 -6.49 7.51 -5.38
CA VAL A 124 -7.25 6.76 -6.38
C VAL A 124 -8.61 6.38 -5.78
N GLU A 125 -9.68 6.83 -6.41
CA GLU A 125 -11.03 6.36 -6.09
C GLU A 125 -11.47 5.34 -7.14
N TRP A 126 -11.94 4.19 -6.67
CA TRP A 126 -12.54 3.18 -7.53
C TRP A 126 -13.87 2.70 -6.94
N ARG A 127 -14.77 2.25 -7.81
CA ARG A 127 -16.09 1.71 -7.46
C ARG A 127 -16.41 0.49 -8.30
N ALA A 128 -17.36 -0.33 -7.86
CA ALA A 128 -17.86 -1.46 -8.61
C ALA A 128 -19.39 -1.58 -8.44
N GLU A 129 -20.07 -1.96 -9.51
CA GLU A 129 -21.52 -2.15 -9.47
C GLU A 129 -21.90 -3.36 -8.60
N LYS A 130 -21.10 -4.42 -8.65
CA LYS A 130 -21.14 -5.59 -7.77
C LYS A 130 -19.96 -5.53 -6.82
N GLU A 131 -20.04 -6.24 -5.70
CA GLU A 131 -18.86 -6.33 -4.83
C GLU A 131 -17.73 -7.02 -5.62
N ALA A 132 -16.54 -6.44 -5.59
CA ALA A 132 -15.37 -6.93 -6.31
C ALA A 132 -14.17 -7.05 -5.36
N THR A 133 -13.21 -7.89 -5.72
CA THR A 133 -11.94 -7.95 -4.99
C THR A 133 -11.21 -6.61 -5.07
N GLU A 134 -10.43 -6.30 -4.03
CA GLU A 134 -9.63 -5.07 -4.01
C GLU A 134 -8.63 -5.06 -5.17
N PRO A 135 -8.61 -4.01 -6.01
CA PRO A 135 -7.64 -3.91 -7.10
C PRO A 135 -6.22 -3.74 -6.55
N LEU A 136 -5.26 -4.25 -7.30
CA LEU A 136 -3.85 -3.98 -7.01
C LEU A 136 -3.50 -2.59 -7.55
N ILE A 137 -3.25 -1.65 -6.63
CA ILE A 137 -2.84 -0.29 -6.97
C ILE A 137 -1.42 -0.07 -6.47
N GLU A 138 -0.49 0.13 -7.40
CA GLU A 138 0.95 0.25 -7.12
C GLU A 138 1.56 1.34 -7.99
N SER A 139 2.65 1.94 -7.51
CA SER A 139 3.45 2.85 -8.32
C SER A 139 4.82 2.25 -8.56
N VAL A 140 5.20 2.10 -9.83
CA VAL A 140 6.55 1.75 -10.25
C VAL A 140 7.31 3.05 -10.49
N ILE A 141 8.33 3.29 -9.69
CA ILE A 141 9.09 4.53 -9.71
C ILE A 141 10.46 4.22 -10.30
N THR A 142 10.88 5.00 -11.28
CA THR A 142 12.13 4.77 -12.02
C THR A 142 12.88 6.08 -12.24
N GLY A 143 14.21 5.99 -12.23
CA GLY A 143 15.08 7.08 -12.62
C GLY A 143 16.51 6.62 -12.85
N ALA A 144 17.33 7.50 -13.41
CA ALA A 144 18.71 7.17 -13.74
C ALA A 144 19.61 8.38 -13.54
N ARG A 145 20.86 8.12 -13.17
CA ARG A 145 21.91 9.13 -13.05
C ARG A 145 23.25 8.57 -13.53
N GLY A 146 23.77 9.10 -14.62
CA GLY A 146 24.96 8.54 -15.27
C GLY A 146 24.69 7.09 -15.70
N THR A 147 25.52 6.16 -15.23
CA THR A 147 25.40 4.71 -15.51
C THR A 147 24.55 3.95 -14.49
N HIS A 148 24.01 4.61 -13.47
CA HIS A 148 23.22 3.97 -12.42
C HIS A 148 21.73 4.19 -12.67
N SER A 149 20.95 3.11 -12.56
CA SER A 149 19.49 3.15 -12.61
C SER A 149 18.91 2.76 -11.26
N TYR A 150 17.76 3.35 -10.92
CA TYR A 150 17.04 3.12 -9.68
C TYR A 150 15.59 2.75 -10.03
N SER A 151 15.07 1.75 -9.35
CA SER A 151 13.67 1.38 -9.45
C SER A 151 13.15 0.81 -8.15
N PHE A 152 11.95 1.21 -7.76
CA PHE A 152 11.27 0.68 -6.60
C PHE A 152 9.76 0.78 -6.77
N VAL A 153 9.03 0.03 -5.94
CA VAL A 153 7.58 -0.03 -5.99
C VAL A 153 7.02 0.45 -4.65
N THR A 154 5.96 1.24 -4.71
CA THR A 154 5.13 1.56 -3.55
C THR A 154 3.74 0.96 -3.75
N ARG A 155 3.12 0.52 -2.65
CA ARG A 155 1.76 -0.02 -2.66
C ARG A 155 0.76 1.00 -2.16
N GLY A 156 -0.43 0.98 -2.75
CA GLY A 156 -1.58 1.70 -2.27
C GLY A 156 -2.04 1.17 -0.91
N LYS A 157 -2.52 2.09 -0.06
CA LYS A 157 -3.18 1.78 1.21
C LYS A 157 -4.61 2.33 1.17
N PRO A 158 -5.64 1.48 1.33
CA PRO A 158 -7.00 1.94 1.51
C PRO A 158 -7.10 2.91 2.70
N ILE A 159 -7.71 4.05 2.48
CA ILE A 159 -7.98 5.07 3.51
C ILE A 159 -9.47 5.25 3.79
N LYS A 160 -10.32 4.82 2.84
CA LYS A 160 -11.78 4.75 2.97
C LYS A 160 -12.28 3.55 2.15
N GLY A 161 -13.36 2.93 2.58
CA GLY A 161 -13.97 1.81 1.85
C GLY A 161 -15.44 1.66 2.17
N THR A 162 -16.20 1.16 1.20
CA THR A 162 -17.60 0.76 1.36
C THR A 162 -17.71 -0.73 1.12
N SER A 163 -17.91 -1.48 2.20
CA SER A 163 -18.24 -2.90 2.17
C SER A 163 -19.72 -3.06 2.50
N LYS A 164 -20.48 -3.73 1.62
CA LYS A 164 -21.90 -4.07 1.75
C LYS A 164 -22.91 -2.92 1.84
#